data_AF-A0A6B3NHR9-F1
#
_entry.id   AF-A0A6B3NHR9-F1
#
_cell.length_a   1.000
_cell.length_b   1.000
_cell.length_c   1.000
_cell.angle_alpha   90.00
_cell.angle_beta   90.00
_cell.angle_gamma   90.00
#
_symmetry.space_group_name_H-M   'P 1'
#
loop_
_entity.id
_entity.type
_entity.pdbx_description
1 polymer ?
#
loop_
_entity_poly.entity_id
_entity_poly.type
_entity_poly.pdbx_seq_one_letter_code
_entity_poly.pdbx_strand_id
1 'polypeptide(L)'
;ILPWQRWGWSKRPWFLVAIILPLIPIWENGMVLHPISLLTAASFYVLLAIVNRQIRFTYISAALINWLLWRWFWELQLSNYLWYVIPLGLSLLYIAQVDPQMKQPQQKQARHNLRLLGSGLICVVALLSNQWTGIVSGVISILIIFAGLSLRVRAFLFVGTATFIINAGYQLVILMFDYPISKWIVGLIVGIAFIWIAATFETRREQMNTLFSNWMSELKTWE
;
A
#
# COMPACT_ATOMS: atom_id res chain seq x y z
N ILE A 1 -43.60 -4.74 7.63
CA ILE A 1 -42.91 -5.50 8.70
C ILE A 1 -43.51 -6.91 8.68
N LEU A 2 -42.78 -7.91 8.18
CA LEU A 2 -43.28 -9.29 8.06
C LEU A 2 -43.32 -9.96 9.46
N PRO A 3 -44.38 -10.73 9.81
CA PRO A 3 -44.67 -11.17 11.17
C PRO A 3 -43.91 -12.46 11.56
N TRP A 4 -42.65 -12.59 11.16
CA TRP A 4 -41.80 -13.77 11.38
C TRP A 4 -41.67 -14.20 12.85
N GLN A 5 -41.74 -13.22 13.76
CA GLN A 5 -41.61 -13.43 15.20
C GLN A 5 -42.84 -14.16 15.79
N ARG A 6 -44.00 -14.11 15.12
CA ARG A 6 -45.22 -14.81 15.55
C ARG A 6 -45.20 -16.30 15.25
N TRP A 7 -44.30 -16.76 14.37
CA TRP A 7 -44.20 -18.17 13.98
C TRP A 7 -43.13 -18.94 14.79
N GLY A 8 -42.48 -18.32 15.77
CA GLY A 8 -41.46 -18.96 16.62
C GLY A 8 -40.06 -19.06 15.99
N TRP A 9 -39.86 -18.49 14.80
CA TRP A 9 -38.58 -18.53 14.10
C TRP A 9 -37.64 -17.44 14.64
N SER A 10 -36.46 -17.84 15.11
CA SER A 10 -35.45 -16.87 15.55
C SER A 10 -34.81 -16.17 14.34
N LYS A 11 -34.47 -14.88 14.48
CA LYS A 11 -33.87 -14.07 13.41
C LYS A 11 -32.41 -14.45 13.09
N ARG A 12 -31.72 -15.10 14.04
CA ARG A 12 -30.29 -15.45 13.96
C ARG A 12 -29.93 -16.44 12.83
N PRO A 13 -30.63 -17.58 12.63
CA PRO A 13 -30.29 -18.54 11.58
C PRO A 13 -30.44 -17.95 10.17
N TRP A 14 -31.51 -17.19 9.92
CA TRP A 14 -31.72 -16.56 8.62
C TRP A 14 -30.68 -15.48 8.29
N PHE A 15 -30.22 -14.75 9.30
CA PHE A 15 -29.11 -13.81 9.14
C PHE A 15 -27.80 -14.53 8.78
N LEU A 16 -27.51 -15.68 9.41
CA LEU A 16 -26.34 -16.50 9.08
C LEU A 16 -26.44 -17.08 7.67
N VAL A 17 -27.61 -17.58 7.27
CA VAL A 17 -27.84 -18.08 5.91
C VAL A 17 -27.68 -16.98 4.87
N ALA A 18 -28.20 -15.77 5.12
CA ALA A 18 -28.05 -14.64 4.22
C ALA A 18 -26.58 -14.18 4.07
N ILE A 19 -25.77 -14.33 5.12
CA ILE A 19 -24.32 -14.09 5.05
C ILE A 19 -23.62 -15.18 4.23
N ILE A 20 -24.01 -16.44 4.38
CA ILE A 20 -23.32 -17.56 3.70
C ILE A 20 -23.76 -17.69 2.24
N LEU A 21 -24.97 -17.25 1.89
CA LEU A 21 -25.57 -17.40 0.55
C LEU A 21 -24.65 -16.96 -0.61
N PRO A 22 -23.99 -15.79 -0.56
CA PRO A 22 -23.12 -15.34 -1.65
C PRO A 22 -21.80 -16.13 -1.74
N LEU A 23 -21.42 -16.89 -0.71
CA LEU A 23 -20.22 -17.73 -0.68
C LEU A 23 -20.45 -19.13 -1.26
N ILE A 24 -21.68 -19.62 -1.28
CA ILE A 24 -22.03 -20.94 -1.82
C ILE A 24 -21.57 -21.12 -3.28
N PRO A 25 -21.90 -20.21 -4.23
CA PRO A 25 -21.46 -20.38 -5.61
C PRO A 25 -19.93 -20.35 -5.75
N ILE A 26 -19.24 -19.62 -4.87
CA ILE A 26 -17.78 -19.52 -4.80
C ILE A 26 -17.16 -20.85 -4.36
N TRP A 27 -17.78 -21.50 -3.37
CA TRP A 27 -17.35 -22.79 -2.85
C TRP A 27 -17.54 -23.92 -3.87
N GLU A 28 -18.71 -23.96 -4.53
CA GLU A 28 -19.05 -25.05 -5.44
C GLU A 28 -18.26 -25.01 -6.75
N ASN A 29 -18.00 -23.80 -7.29
CA ASN A 29 -17.42 -23.64 -8.62
C ASN A 29 -16.02 -23.03 -8.63
N GLY A 30 -15.23 -23.19 -7.55
CA GLY A 30 -13.96 -22.47 -7.30
C GLY A 30 -13.00 -22.25 -8.49
N MET A 31 -12.98 -23.14 -9.49
CA MET A 31 -12.18 -22.98 -10.71
C MET A 31 -12.89 -22.27 -11.88
N VAL A 32 -14.22 -22.39 -12.04
CA VAL A 32 -15.02 -21.80 -13.14
C VAL A 32 -15.96 -20.71 -12.58
N LEU A 33 -15.42 -19.80 -11.78
CA LEU A 33 -16.19 -18.66 -11.29
C LEU A 33 -16.21 -17.56 -12.34
N HIS A 34 -17.41 -17.20 -12.79
CA HIS A 34 -17.59 -15.99 -13.59
C HIS A 34 -17.22 -14.75 -12.76
N PRO A 35 -16.44 -13.80 -13.30
CA PRO A 35 -16.04 -12.57 -12.60
C PRO A 35 -17.23 -11.78 -12.02
N ILE A 36 -18.39 -11.86 -12.69
CA ILE A 36 -19.63 -11.19 -12.29
C ILE A 36 -20.17 -11.75 -10.96
N SER A 37 -20.01 -13.03 -10.69
CA SER A 37 -20.44 -13.67 -9.43
C SER A 37 -19.58 -13.21 -8.25
N LEU A 38 -18.27 -13.05 -8.46
CA LEU A 38 -17.35 -12.49 -7.46
C LEU A 38 -17.62 -11.01 -7.21
N LEU A 39 -17.89 -10.23 -8.26
CA LEU A 39 -18.25 -8.81 -8.15
C LEU A 39 -19.54 -8.62 -7.35
N THR A 40 -20.58 -9.39 -7.67
CA THR A 40 -21.87 -9.32 -6.97
C THR A 40 -21.75 -9.72 -5.50
N ALA A 41 -20.98 -10.78 -5.20
CA ALA A 41 -20.68 -11.14 -3.81
C ALA A 41 -19.93 -10.02 -3.07
N ALA A 42 -18.88 -9.45 -3.68
CA ALA A 42 -18.13 -8.34 -3.09
C ALA A 42 -19.04 -7.12 -2.83
N SER A 43 -19.82 -6.68 -3.81
CA SER A 43 -20.76 -5.56 -3.66
C SER A 43 -21.80 -5.83 -2.55
N PHE A 44 -22.28 -7.06 -2.42
CA PHE A 44 -23.19 -7.44 -1.34
C PHE A 44 -22.55 -7.27 0.04
N TYR A 45 -21.29 -7.70 0.23
CA TYR A 45 -20.58 -7.52 1.49
C TYR A 45 -20.22 -6.06 1.79
N VAL A 46 -19.91 -5.25 0.77
CA VAL A 46 -19.74 -3.79 0.95
C VAL A 46 -21.02 -3.16 1.47
N LEU A 47 -22.16 -3.46 0.83
CA LEU A 47 -23.46 -2.94 1.25
C LEU A 47 -23.82 -3.41 2.67
N LEU A 48 -23.56 -4.68 2.99
CA LEU A 48 -23.78 -5.23 4.32
C LEU A 48 -22.91 -4.53 5.38
N ALA A 49 -21.66 -4.21 5.05
CA ALA A 49 -20.75 -3.49 5.94
C ALA A 49 -21.24 -2.06 6.21
N ILE A 50 -21.74 -1.36 5.19
CA ILE A 50 -22.29 0.01 5.30
C ILE A 50 -23.56 0.00 6.15
N VAL A 51 -24.50 -0.91 5.87
CA VAL A 51 -25.80 -0.98 6.55
C VAL A 51 -25.65 -1.39 8.01
N ASN A 52 -24.78 -2.36 8.32
CA ASN A 52 -24.61 -2.87 9.67
C ASN A 52 -23.56 -2.10 10.49
N ARG A 53 -22.83 -1.14 9.89
CA ARG A 53 -21.67 -0.43 10.49
C ARG A 53 -20.63 -1.38 11.11
N GLN A 54 -20.55 -2.62 10.61
CA GLN A 54 -19.63 -3.64 11.11
C GLN A 54 -18.46 -3.80 10.15
N ILE A 55 -17.29 -3.31 10.55
CA ILE A 55 -16.08 -3.24 9.71
C ILE A 55 -15.49 -4.63 9.41
N ARG A 56 -15.89 -5.64 10.17
CA ARG A 56 -15.49 -7.04 9.94
C ARG A 56 -15.93 -7.57 8.57
N PHE A 57 -17.10 -7.14 8.08
CA PHE A 57 -17.58 -7.56 6.74
C PHE A 57 -16.76 -6.91 5.62
N THR A 58 -16.12 -5.78 5.88
CA THR A 58 -15.24 -5.14 4.91
C THR A 58 -13.98 -5.96 4.64
N TYR A 59 -13.49 -6.75 5.61
CA TYR A 59 -12.36 -7.67 5.39
C TYR A 59 -12.71 -8.78 4.40
N ILE A 60 -13.91 -9.35 4.53
CA ILE A 60 -14.42 -10.38 3.62
C ILE A 60 -14.58 -9.79 2.21
N SER A 61 -15.14 -8.59 2.11
CA SER A 61 -15.24 -7.91 0.82
C SER A 61 -13.87 -7.60 0.21
N ALA A 62 -12.90 -7.13 0.99
CA ALA A 62 -11.55 -6.84 0.49
C ALA A 62 -10.86 -8.11 -0.01
N ALA A 63 -11.01 -9.24 0.69
CA ALA A 63 -10.49 -10.53 0.24
C ALA A 63 -11.11 -10.97 -1.09
N LEU A 64 -12.44 -10.83 -1.23
CA LEU A 64 -13.14 -11.15 -2.48
C LEU A 64 -12.72 -10.24 -3.64
N ILE A 65 -12.52 -8.94 -3.39
CA ILE A 65 -12.04 -7.99 -4.39
C ILE A 65 -10.61 -8.33 -4.83
N ASN A 66 -9.71 -8.65 -3.90
CA ASN A 66 -8.35 -9.09 -4.25
C ASN A 66 -8.37 -10.34 -5.12
N TRP A 67 -9.23 -11.30 -4.78
CA TRP A 67 -9.35 -12.53 -5.56
C TRP A 67 -9.93 -12.27 -6.96
N LEU A 68 -10.96 -11.42 -7.07
CA LEU A 68 -11.51 -10.98 -8.35
C LEU A 68 -10.43 -10.33 -9.22
N LEU A 69 -9.64 -9.40 -8.66
CA LEU A 69 -8.58 -8.71 -9.39
C LEU A 69 -7.47 -9.65 -9.83
N TRP A 70 -7.04 -10.57 -8.97
CA TRP A 70 -6.06 -11.59 -9.33
C TRP A 70 -6.54 -12.40 -10.53
N ARG A 71 -7.76 -12.94 -10.47
CA ARG A 71 -8.32 -13.72 -11.57
C ARG A 71 -8.43 -12.91 -12.86
N TRP A 72 -8.89 -11.67 -12.77
CA TRP A 72 -9.02 -10.80 -13.94
C TRP A 72 -7.66 -10.50 -14.57
N PHE A 73 -6.64 -10.23 -13.76
CA PHE A 73 -5.28 -9.99 -14.25
C PHE A 73 -4.63 -11.24 -14.85
N TRP A 74 -4.96 -12.41 -14.32
CA TRP A 74 -4.54 -13.69 -14.87
C TRP A 74 -5.18 -13.94 -16.25
N GLU A 75 -6.48 -13.69 -16.40
CA GLU A 75 -7.20 -13.81 -17.67
C GLU A 75 -6.68 -12.82 -18.72
N LEU A 76 -6.27 -11.62 -18.29
CA LEU A 76 -5.64 -10.59 -19.14
C LEU A 76 -4.15 -10.87 -19.45
N GLN A 77 -3.58 -11.97 -18.96
CA GLN A 77 -2.17 -12.35 -19.13
C GLN A 77 -1.18 -11.25 -18.69
N LEU A 78 -1.54 -10.44 -17.69
CA LEU A 78 -0.66 -9.40 -17.18
C LEU A 78 0.51 -10.04 -16.44
N SER A 79 1.70 -10.01 -17.06
CA SER A 79 2.91 -10.65 -16.53
C SER A 79 3.62 -9.82 -15.45
N ASN A 80 3.26 -8.55 -15.26
CA ASN A 80 3.92 -7.68 -14.29
C ASN A 80 3.38 -7.94 -12.87
N TYR A 81 4.27 -8.37 -11.97
CA TYR A 81 3.96 -8.71 -10.57
C TYR A 81 3.31 -7.56 -9.79
N LEU A 82 3.54 -6.31 -10.20
CA LEU A 82 2.92 -5.13 -9.59
C LEU A 82 1.39 -5.18 -9.57
N TRP A 83 0.76 -5.72 -10.61
CA TRP A 83 -0.70 -5.80 -10.70
C TRP A 83 -1.30 -6.65 -9.59
N TYR A 84 -0.59 -7.67 -9.12
CA TYR A 84 -1.05 -8.54 -8.04
C TYR A 84 -0.78 -7.95 -6.66
N VAL A 85 0.31 -7.19 -6.51
CA VAL A 85 0.74 -6.64 -5.21
C VAL A 85 0.06 -5.32 -4.86
N ILE A 86 -0.28 -4.49 -5.85
CA ILE A 86 -0.97 -3.20 -5.61
C ILE A 86 -2.32 -3.40 -4.89
N PRO A 87 -3.23 -4.29 -5.35
CA PRO A 87 -4.50 -4.54 -4.65
C PRO A 87 -4.31 -5.05 -3.22
N LEU A 88 -3.34 -5.95 -3.04
CA LEU A 88 -3.03 -6.54 -1.73
C LEU A 88 -2.50 -5.47 -0.76
N GLY A 89 -1.53 -4.66 -1.22
CA GLY A 89 -0.98 -3.54 -0.46
C GLY A 89 -2.04 -2.50 -0.12
N LEU A 90 -2.88 -2.10 -1.08
CA LEU A 90 -3.99 -1.18 -0.85
C LEU A 90 -4.99 -1.72 0.17
N SER A 91 -5.27 -3.02 0.13
CA SER A 91 -6.15 -3.66 1.11
C SER A 91 -5.56 -3.62 2.52
N LEU A 92 -4.25 -3.86 2.66
CA LEU A 92 -3.55 -3.70 3.94
C LEU A 92 -3.63 -2.26 4.46
N LEU A 93 -3.41 -1.27 3.59
CA LEU A 93 -3.49 0.14 3.94
C LEU A 93 -4.91 0.56 4.32
N TYR A 94 -5.91 0.04 3.61
CA TYR A 94 -7.31 0.26 3.92
C TYR A 94 -7.67 -0.25 5.32
N ILE A 95 -7.24 -1.48 5.67
CA ILE A 95 -7.43 -2.05 7.01
C ILE A 95 -6.79 -1.16 8.07
N ALA A 96 -5.55 -0.69 7.82
CA ALA A 96 -4.83 0.18 8.75
C ALA A 96 -5.48 1.56 8.96
N GLN A 97 -6.36 2.02 8.06
CA GLN A 97 -7.03 3.31 8.14
C GLN A 97 -8.47 3.23 8.65
N VAL A 98 -9.20 2.15 8.32
CA VAL A 98 -10.63 2.01 8.60
C VAL A 98 -10.92 1.26 9.90
N ASP A 99 -10.03 0.38 10.36
CA ASP A 99 -10.27 -0.42 11.57
C ASP A 99 -10.36 0.48 12.85
N PRO A 100 -11.49 0.46 13.60
CA PRO A 100 -11.63 1.22 14.84
C PRO A 100 -10.77 0.67 15.98
N GLN A 101 -10.44 -0.63 15.97
CA GLN A 101 -9.60 -1.23 17.01
C GLN A 101 -8.16 -0.67 16.91
N MET A 102 -7.68 -0.42 15.69
CA MET A 102 -6.39 0.19 15.39
C MET A 102 -6.31 1.68 15.76
N LYS A 103 -7.42 2.35 16.07
CA LYS A 103 -7.45 3.74 16.55
C LYS A 103 -7.12 3.86 18.03
N GLN A 104 -7.13 2.76 18.78
CA GLN A 104 -6.77 2.78 20.18
C GLN A 104 -5.27 3.13 20.35
N PRO A 105 -4.91 3.96 21.35
CA PRO A 105 -3.52 4.37 21.55
C PRO A 105 -2.59 3.18 21.82
N GLN A 106 -3.12 2.08 22.39
CA GLN A 106 -2.39 0.83 22.64
C GLN A 106 -1.97 0.09 21.36
N GLN A 107 -2.64 0.31 20.23
CA GLN A 107 -2.34 -0.36 18.95
C GLN A 107 -1.62 0.53 17.93
N LYS A 108 -1.08 1.68 18.36
CA LYS A 108 -0.35 2.61 17.49
C LYS A 108 0.79 1.94 16.72
N GLN A 109 1.52 1.03 17.38
CA GLN A 109 2.66 0.33 16.76
C GLN A 109 2.21 -0.70 15.72
N ALA A 110 1.11 -1.42 15.96
CA ALA A 110 0.54 -2.35 14.98
C ALA A 110 0.05 -1.61 13.72
N ARG A 111 -0.61 -0.45 13.89
CA ARG A 111 -1.03 0.41 12.78
C ARG A 111 0.17 0.92 11.96
N HIS A 112 1.22 1.36 12.64
CA HIS A 112 2.45 1.79 11.97
C HIS A 112 3.10 0.66 11.17
N ASN A 113 3.22 -0.53 11.77
CA ASN A 113 3.79 -1.71 11.10
C ASN A 113 2.96 -2.15 9.88
N LEU A 114 1.62 -2.10 9.95
CA LEU A 114 0.77 -2.41 8.80
C LEU A 114 0.91 -1.38 7.68
N ARG A 115 1.01 -0.09 8.01
CA ARG A 115 1.29 0.95 7.01
C ARG A 115 2.65 0.73 6.36
N LEU A 116 3.68 0.45 7.16
CA LEU A 116 5.03 0.14 6.71
C LEU A 116 5.06 -1.08 5.79
N LEU A 117 4.38 -2.16 6.17
CA LEU A 117 4.28 -3.39 5.38
C LEU A 117 3.51 -3.16 4.08
N GLY A 118 2.37 -2.49 4.13
CA GLY A 118 1.54 -2.21 2.95
C GLY A 118 2.29 -1.36 1.92
N SER A 119 2.89 -0.25 2.33
CA SER A 119 3.70 0.58 1.41
C SER A 119 5.01 -0.08 1.03
N GLY A 120 5.65 -0.80 1.96
CA GLY A 120 6.90 -1.50 1.74
C GLY A 120 6.76 -2.58 0.67
N LEU A 121 5.69 -3.38 0.74
CA LEU A 121 5.39 -4.39 -0.27
C LEU A 121 5.21 -3.78 -1.66
N ILE A 122 4.41 -2.70 -1.77
CA ILE A 122 4.21 -2.00 -3.05
C ILE A 122 5.54 -1.48 -3.59
N CYS A 123 6.33 -0.81 -2.76
CA CYS A 123 7.62 -0.24 -3.16
C CYS A 123 8.66 -1.29 -3.55
N VAL A 124 8.82 -2.36 -2.76
CA VAL A 124 9.81 -3.41 -3.02
C VAL A 124 9.47 -4.15 -4.30
N VAL A 125 8.20 -4.49 -4.51
CA VAL A 125 7.79 -5.15 -5.75
C VAL A 125 7.88 -4.19 -6.94
N ALA A 126 7.64 -2.89 -6.76
CA ALA A 126 7.87 -1.89 -7.81
C ALA A 126 9.33 -1.82 -8.25
N LEU A 127 10.27 -1.85 -7.30
CA LEU A 127 11.71 -1.89 -7.57
C LEU A 127 12.11 -3.17 -8.31
N LEU A 128 11.64 -4.32 -7.83
CA LEU A 128 12.03 -5.62 -8.40
C LEU A 128 11.41 -5.87 -9.77
N SER A 129 10.18 -5.42 -10.01
CA SER A 129 9.45 -5.71 -11.26
C SER A 129 9.84 -4.79 -12.42
N ASN A 130 10.30 -3.56 -12.13
CA ASN A 130 10.61 -2.56 -13.16
C ASN A 130 12.08 -2.12 -13.14
N GLN A 131 13.00 -3.07 -12.89
CA GLN A 131 14.45 -2.80 -12.88
C GLN A 131 14.91 -2.08 -14.16
N TRP A 132 14.38 -2.47 -15.32
CA TRP A 132 14.85 -1.96 -16.62
C TRP A 132 14.40 -0.55 -16.97
N THR A 133 13.18 -0.14 -16.57
CA THR A 133 12.65 1.18 -16.93
C THR A 133 12.83 2.19 -15.81
N GLY A 134 12.75 1.76 -14.53
CA GLY A 134 12.90 2.57 -13.33
C GLY A 134 11.93 3.77 -13.18
N ILE A 135 11.27 4.22 -14.24
CA ILE A 135 10.32 5.34 -14.26
C ILE A 135 9.08 4.99 -13.42
N VAL A 136 8.53 3.79 -13.58
CA VAL A 136 7.32 3.37 -12.86
C VAL A 136 7.59 3.30 -11.35
N SER A 137 8.75 2.75 -10.95
CA SER A 137 9.18 2.72 -9.54
C SER A 137 9.41 4.13 -8.99
N GLY A 138 10.01 5.01 -9.80
CA GLY A 138 10.18 6.43 -9.47
C GLY A 138 8.85 7.17 -9.25
N VAL A 139 7.88 7.03 -10.15
CA VAL A 139 6.56 7.67 -10.01
C VAL A 139 5.82 7.13 -8.79
N ILE A 140 5.83 5.81 -8.57
CA ILE A 140 5.17 5.20 -7.40
C ILE A 140 5.80 5.70 -6.09
N SER A 141 7.14 5.75 -6.01
CA SER A 141 7.82 6.24 -4.81
C SER A 141 7.53 7.72 -4.55
N ILE A 142 7.47 8.56 -5.58
CA ILE A 142 7.06 9.97 -5.45
C ILE A 142 5.62 10.09 -4.93
N LEU A 143 4.67 9.33 -5.49
CA LEU A 143 3.29 9.33 -5.01
C LEU A 143 3.19 8.91 -3.54
N ILE A 144 3.98 7.92 -3.11
CA ILE A 144 4.03 7.47 -1.72
C ILE A 144 4.65 8.53 -0.81
N ILE A 145 5.69 9.25 -1.26
CA ILE A 145 6.28 10.38 -0.53
C ILE A 145 5.23 11.48 -0.33
N PHE A 146 4.52 11.88 -1.40
CA PHE A 146 3.45 12.86 -1.32
C PHE A 146 2.31 12.41 -0.40
N ALA A 147 1.92 11.15 -0.46
CA ALA A 147 0.93 10.58 0.46
C ALA A 147 1.42 10.63 1.91
N GLY A 148 2.69 10.34 2.17
CA GLY A 148 3.31 10.44 3.49
C GLY A 148 3.35 11.86 4.06
N LEU A 149 3.66 12.84 3.21
CA LEU A 149 3.62 14.27 3.56
C LEU A 149 2.19 14.76 3.83
N SER A 150 1.23 14.41 2.97
CA SER A 150 -0.17 14.82 3.11
C SER A 150 -0.82 14.22 4.36
N LEU A 151 -0.56 12.94 4.63
CA LEU A 151 -1.13 12.22 5.78
C LEU A 151 -0.30 12.38 7.06
N ARG A 152 0.88 13.04 7.00
CA ARG A 152 1.87 13.12 8.09
C ARG A 152 2.18 11.75 8.71
N VAL A 153 2.45 10.76 7.85
CA VAL A 153 2.79 9.39 8.26
C VAL A 153 4.24 9.10 7.92
N ARG A 154 5.05 8.84 8.95
CA ARG A 154 6.48 8.57 8.82
C ARG A 154 6.77 7.34 7.96
N ALA A 155 5.98 6.28 8.11
CA ALA A 155 6.18 5.03 7.38
C ALA A 155 6.19 5.23 5.86
N PHE A 156 5.24 5.99 5.33
CA PHE A 156 5.17 6.28 3.89
C PHE A 156 6.32 7.15 3.42
N LEU A 157 6.68 8.17 4.19
CA LEU A 157 7.79 9.06 3.85
C LEU A 157 9.11 8.28 3.80
N PHE A 158 9.44 7.51 4.83
CA PHE A 158 10.69 6.75 4.88
C PHE A 158 10.75 5.67 3.79
N VAL A 159 9.69 4.89 3.62
CA VAL A 159 9.66 3.83 2.60
C VAL A 159 9.74 4.43 1.20
N GLY A 160 8.99 5.50 0.92
CA GLY A 160 9.02 6.20 -0.36
C GLY A 160 10.40 6.78 -0.68
N THR A 161 11.00 7.51 0.28
CA THR A 161 12.34 8.10 0.10
C THR A 161 13.42 7.04 -0.08
N ALA A 162 13.41 5.96 0.74
CA ALA A 162 14.38 4.87 0.59
C ALA A 162 14.28 4.21 -0.79
N THR A 163 13.05 3.93 -1.24
CA THR A 163 12.77 3.35 -2.56
C THR A 163 13.25 4.26 -3.67
N PHE A 164 12.99 5.56 -3.57
CA PHE A 164 13.42 6.55 -4.54
C PHE A 164 14.96 6.63 -4.64
N ILE A 165 15.66 6.67 -3.50
CA ILE A 165 17.13 6.70 -3.45
C ILE A 165 17.72 5.43 -4.08
N ILE A 166 17.18 4.25 -3.74
CA ILE A 166 17.63 2.97 -4.31
C ILE A 166 17.41 2.96 -5.81
N ASN A 167 16.24 3.38 -6.28
CA ASN A 167 15.91 3.44 -7.71
C ASN A 167 16.83 4.40 -8.47
N ALA A 168 17.01 5.62 -7.96
CA ALA A 168 17.88 6.63 -8.56
C ALA A 168 19.34 6.15 -8.60
N GLY A 169 19.83 5.56 -7.50
CA GLY A 169 21.17 4.97 -7.45
C GLY A 169 21.35 3.85 -8.47
N TYR A 170 20.37 2.95 -8.58
CA TYR A 170 20.40 1.87 -9.56
C TYR A 170 20.40 2.38 -11.01
N GLN A 171 19.57 3.38 -11.32
CA GLN A 171 19.54 4.01 -12.65
C GLN A 171 20.85 4.73 -12.97
N LEU A 172 21.46 5.41 -12.00
CA LEU A 172 22.78 6.02 -12.18
C LEU A 172 23.86 4.98 -12.46
N VAL A 173 23.80 3.82 -11.80
CA VAL A 173 24.73 2.71 -12.03
C VAL A 173 24.57 2.14 -13.44
N ILE A 174 23.35 1.88 -13.89
CA ILE A 174 23.08 1.45 -15.28
C ILE A 174 23.62 2.49 -16.27
N LEU A 175 23.28 3.77 -16.06
CA LEU A 175 23.73 4.86 -16.92
C LEU A 175 25.26 4.96 -16.98
N MET A 176 25.93 4.67 -15.86
CA MET A 176 27.37 4.58 -15.78
C MET A 176 27.87 3.41 -16.65
N PHE A 177 27.31 2.21 -16.54
CA PHE A 177 27.80 1.05 -17.30
C PHE A 177 27.53 1.12 -18.80
N ASP A 178 26.35 1.60 -19.21
CA ASP A 178 25.91 1.57 -20.61
C ASP A 178 26.51 2.70 -21.46
N TYR A 179 26.88 3.83 -20.86
CA TYR A 179 27.36 5.01 -21.58
C TYR A 179 28.72 5.51 -21.06
N PRO A 180 29.81 5.36 -21.84
CA PRO A 180 31.15 5.77 -21.42
C PRO A 180 31.27 7.25 -21.02
N ILE A 181 30.56 8.15 -21.70
CA ILE A 181 30.59 9.59 -21.41
C ILE A 181 29.80 9.93 -20.14
N SER A 182 28.72 9.19 -19.87
CA SER A 182 27.90 9.37 -18.68
C SER A 182 28.67 9.03 -17.41
N LYS A 183 29.65 8.12 -17.46
CA LYS A 183 30.55 7.82 -16.32
C LYS A 183 31.23 9.07 -15.79
N TRP A 184 31.80 9.86 -16.68
CA TRP A 184 32.52 11.08 -16.34
C TRP A 184 31.56 12.17 -15.85
N ILE A 185 30.43 12.35 -16.51
CA ILE A 185 29.42 13.34 -16.12
C ILE A 185 28.86 13.01 -14.73
N VAL A 186 28.41 11.77 -14.51
CA VAL A 186 27.88 11.31 -13.22
C VAL A 186 28.93 11.41 -12.14
N GLY A 187 30.16 10.92 -12.39
CA GLY A 187 31.26 10.99 -11.43
C GLY A 187 31.59 12.43 -11.01
N LEU A 188 31.63 13.35 -11.97
CA LEU A 188 31.92 14.76 -11.71
C LEU A 188 30.78 15.43 -10.92
N ILE A 189 29.53 15.23 -11.31
CA ILE A 189 28.36 15.77 -10.59
C ILE A 189 28.32 15.25 -9.15
N VAL A 190 28.49 13.95 -8.95
CA VAL A 190 28.49 13.34 -7.62
C VAL A 190 29.66 13.84 -6.79
N GLY A 191 30.86 13.99 -7.38
CA GLY A 191 32.04 14.54 -6.72
C GLY A 191 31.83 15.99 -6.25
N ILE A 192 31.31 16.86 -7.13
CA ILE A 192 30.97 18.25 -6.76
C ILE A 192 29.92 18.26 -5.65
N ALA A 193 28.89 17.43 -5.75
CA ALA A 193 27.85 17.35 -4.73
C ALA A 193 28.43 16.96 -3.36
N PHE A 194 29.33 15.98 -3.30
CA PHE A 194 30.00 15.60 -2.04
C PHE A 194 30.85 16.73 -1.46
N ILE A 195 31.65 17.41 -2.28
CA ILE A 195 32.45 18.55 -1.82
C ILE A 195 31.54 19.66 -1.30
N TRP A 196 30.46 19.96 -2.01
CA TRP A 196 29.49 20.98 -1.61
C TRP A 196 28.77 20.62 -0.30
N ILE A 197 28.37 19.36 -0.14
CA ILE A 197 27.77 18.86 1.12
C ILE A 197 28.77 19.01 2.26
N ALA A 198 30.02 18.56 2.09
CA ALA A 198 31.05 18.66 3.12
C ALA A 198 31.33 20.12 3.51
N ALA A 199 31.52 21.00 2.53
CA ALA A 199 31.74 22.43 2.76
C ALA A 199 30.53 23.10 3.45
N THR A 200 29.31 22.71 3.12
CA THR A 200 28.09 23.23 3.75
C THR A 200 27.99 22.77 5.21
N PHE A 201 28.29 21.49 5.48
CA PHE A 201 28.35 20.97 6.85
C PHE A 201 29.40 21.67 7.69
N GLU A 202 30.55 21.99 7.14
CA GLU A 202 31.63 22.66 7.85
C GLU A 202 31.27 24.14 8.15
N THR A 203 30.74 24.85 7.15
CA THR A 203 30.41 26.28 7.29
C THR A 203 29.14 26.56 8.09
N ARG A 204 28.18 25.64 8.12
CA ARG A 204 26.86 25.83 8.74
C ARG A 204 26.50 24.77 9.78
N ARG A 205 27.49 24.11 10.38
CA ARG A 205 27.30 22.99 11.32
C ARG A 205 26.21 23.26 12.38
N GLU A 206 26.26 24.41 13.05
CA GLU A 206 25.30 24.76 14.10
C GLU A 206 23.87 25.00 13.55
N GLN A 207 23.76 25.67 12.40
CA GLN A 207 22.47 25.85 11.71
C GLN A 207 21.89 24.50 11.24
N MET A 208 22.75 23.59 10.79
CA MET A 208 22.31 22.25 10.37
C MET A 208 21.86 21.41 11.57
N ASN A 209 22.59 21.42 12.68
CA ASN A 209 22.21 20.69 13.89
C ASN A 209 20.85 21.15 14.44
N THR A 210 20.61 22.47 14.46
CA THR A 210 19.33 23.04 14.89
C THR A 210 18.18 22.65 13.95
N LEU A 211 18.40 22.72 12.63
CA LEU A 211 17.41 22.24 11.65
C LEU A 211 17.14 20.75 11.80
N PHE A 212 18.18 19.89 11.83
CA PHE A 212 18.01 18.45 12.00
C PHE A 212 17.27 18.08 13.28
N SER A 213 17.58 18.76 14.39
CA SER A 213 16.87 18.57 15.67
C SER A 213 15.40 18.95 15.55
N ASN A 214 15.08 20.09 14.95
CA ASN A 214 13.71 20.55 14.75
C ASN A 214 12.93 19.57 13.86
N TRP A 215 13.48 19.18 12.72
CA TRP A 215 12.86 18.20 11.82
C TRP A 215 12.66 16.83 12.50
N MET A 216 13.66 16.36 13.26
CA MET A 216 13.55 15.10 14.00
C MET A 216 12.48 15.18 15.09
N SER A 217 12.35 16.33 15.75
CA SER A 217 11.31 16.58 16.76
C SER A 217 9.92 16.59 16.12
N GLU A 218 9.76 17.25 14.97
CA GLU A 218 8.50 17.34 14.23
C GLU A 218 8.10 15.97 13.68
N LEU A 219 9.04 15.22 13.07
CA LEU A 219 8.81 13.85 12.63
C LEU A 219 8.46 12.93 13.80
N LYS A 220 9.02 13.12 15.01
CA LYS A 220 8.61 12.35 16.19
C LYS A 220 7.14 12.57 16.57
N THR A 221 6.60 13.77 16.32
CA THR A 221 5.17 14.05 16.53
C THR A 221 4.25 13.40 15.49
N TRP A 222 4.79 13.07 14.31
CA TRP A 222 4.04 12.42 13.25
C TRP A 222 3.77 10.93 13.59
N GLU A 223 2.65 10.40 13.09
CA GLU A 223 2.26 8.99 13.30
C GLU A 223 3.13 8.00 12.50
#